data_AF-A0A1A9VCV6-F1
#
_entry.id   AF-A0A1A9VCV6-F1
#
_cell.length_a   1.000
_cell.length_b   1.000
_cell.length_c   1.000
_cell.angle_alpha   90.00
_cell.angle_beta   90.00
_cell.angle_gamma   90.00
#
_symmetry.space_group_name_H-M   'P 1'
#
loop_
_entity.id
_entity.type
_entity.pdbx_description
1 polymer ?
#
loop_
_entity_poly.entity_id
_entity_poly.type
_entity_poly.pdbx_seq_one_letter_code
_entity_poly.pdbx_strand_id
1 'polypeptide(L)'
;MRQILIGFWIGFCITNAVQASSCNNPKVTVTSFSTEDATILTQLAHIGEFSLKCSNEIKPNLFAEFPCGKVVPVARVADNQYQVSWIEDVKRSSSGNVVVRLFDEEGYSSLRKAQRDGAKASNVKSIIDVTVNTKGAYKGPWVKAELVAAFLIAGVAYFAITTKNKVQS
;
A
#
# COMPACT_ATOMS: atom_id res chain seq x y z
N MET A 1 5.29 58.87 17.18
CA MET A 1 4.13 57.94 17.29
C MET A 1 3.61 57.40 15.96
N ARG A 2 3.52 58.19 14.88
CA ARG A 2 2.99 57.74 13.57
C ARG A 2 3.83 56.66 12.86
N GLN A 3 5.16 56.68 13.02
CA GLN A 3 6.09 55.70 12.45
C GLN A 3 6.00 54.30 13.11
N ILE A 4 5.67 54.25 14.41
CA ILE A 4 5.56 52.99 15.17
C ILE A 4 4.25 52.27 14.83
N LEU A 5 3.17 53.03 14.58
CA LEU A 5 1.87 52.49 14.16
C LEU A 5 1.91 51.86 12.75
N ILE A 6 2.72 52.42 11.84
CA ILE A 6 2.89 51.88 10.48
C ILE A 6 3.70 50.58 10.51
N GLY A 7 4.77 50.52 11.33
CA GLY A 7 5.55 49.30 11.53
C GLY A 7 4.73 48.16 12.14
N PHE A 8 3.81 48.48 13.05
CA PHE A 8 2.93 47.49 13.67
C PHE A 8 1.86 46.96 12.69
N TRP A 9 1.35 47.79 11.78
CA TRP A 9 0.41 47.39 10.72
C TRP A 9 1.06 46.51 9.64
N ILE A 10 2.31 46.80 9.28
CA ILE A 10 3.07 45.98 8.31
C ILE A 10 3.45 44.63 8.94
N GLY A 11 3.77 44.58 10.23
CA GLY A 11 4.03 43.33 10.96
C GLY A 11 2.80 42.42 11.09
N PHE A 12 1.61 43.00 11.28
CA PHE A 12 0.35 42.24 11.42
C PHE A 12 -0.17 41.65 10.09
N CYS A 13 0.23 42.19 8.93
CA CYS A 13 -0.12 41.62 7.63
C CYS A 13 0.69 40.35 7.28
N ILE A 14 1.91 40.22 7.77
CA ILE A 14 2.80 39.09 7.42
C ILE A 14 2.41 37.81 8.17
N THR A 15 1.73 37.91 9.32
CA THR A 15 1.36 36.74 10.14
C THR A 15 0.06 36.05 9.72
N ASN A 16 -0.70 36.59 8.75
CA ASN A 16 -2.03 36.09 8.39
C ASN A 16 -2.11 35.31 7.06
N ALA A 17 -1.00 35.06 6.36
CA ALA A 17 -1.01 34.54 4.99
C ALA A 17 -0.60 33.05 4.83
N VAL A 18 -0.72 32.21 5.87
CA VAL A 18 -0.51 30.76 5.73
C VAL A 18 -1.77 30.03 6.19
N GLN A 19 -2.78 30.01 5.33
CA GLN A 19 -3.82 28.98 5.39
C GLN A 19 -3.34 27.81 4.53
N ALA A 20 -2.81 26.77 5.17
CA ALA A 20 -2.58 25.49 4.51
C ALA A 20 -3.95 24.94 4.05
N SER A 21 -4.07 24.70 2.74
CA SER A 21 -5.32 24.29 2.11
C SER A 21 -5.61 22.82 2.36
N SER A 22 -6.13 22.50 3.55
CA SER A 22 -6.55 21.15 3.90
C SER A 22 -7.90 20.79 3.26
N CYS A 23 -8.04 19.52 2.86
CA CYS A 23 -9.27 19.00 2.26
C CYS A 23 -10.34 18.75 3.35
N ASN A 24 -11.44 19.52 3.29
CA ASN A 24 -12.59 19.33 4.19
C ASN A 24 -13.59 18.30 3.62
N ASN A 25 -13.90 17.30 4.46
CA ASN A 25 -14.92 16.25 4.25
C ASN A 25 -14.68 15.35 3.01
N PRO A 26 -13.60 14.54 2.97
CA PRO A 26 -13.26 13.70 1.83
C PRO A 26 -14.27 12.55 1.65
N LYS A 27 -14.90 12.48 0.47
CA LYS A 27 -15.70 11.32 0.06
C LYS A 27 -14.86 10.40 -0.83
N VAL A 28 -14.70 9.15 -0.41
CA VAL A 28 -13.82 8.16 -1.07
C VAL A 28 -14.63 7.07 -1.75
N THR A 29 -14.23 6.69 -2.96
CA THR A 29 -14.65 5.43 -3.60
C THR A 29 -13.40 4.68 -3.96
N VAL A 30 -13.30 3.39 -3.59
CA VAL A 30 -12.06 2.60 -3.66
C VAL A 30 -12.23 1.46 -4.65
N THR A 31 -11.25 1.29 -5.53
CA THR A 31 -11.09 0.15 -6.43
C THR A 31 -9.69 -0.42 -6.23
N SER A 32 -9.57 -1.72 -5.91
CA SER A 32 -8.29 -2.35 -5.63
C SER A 32 -7.92 -3.39 -6.68
N PHE A 33 -6.67 -3.37 -7.10
CA PHE A 33 -6.06 -4.34 -7.99
C PHE A 33 -4.82 -4.91 -7.32
N SER A 34 -4.66 -6.22 -7.39
CA SER A 34 -3.55 -6.94 -6.77
C SER A 34 -3.05 -7.99 -7.73
N THR A 35 -1.75 -8.14 -7.88
CA THR A 35 -1.18 -9.28 -8.62
C THR A 35 -1.54 -10.58 -7.90
N GLU A 36 -2.10 -11.54 -8.63
CA GLU A 36 -2.59 -12.81 -8.06
C GLU A 36 -1.60 -13.98 -8.23
N ASP A 37 -0.56 -13.82 -9.06
CA ASP A 37 0.43 -14.86 -9.34
C ASP A 37 1.77 -14.60 -8.63
N ALA A 38 2.15 -15.50 -7.73
CA ALA A 38 3.44 -15.48 -7.01
C ALA A 38 4.33 -16.68 -7.36
N THR A 39 4.04 -17.40 -8.47
CA THR A 39 4.81 -18.59 -8.85
C THR A 39 6.21 -18.26 -9.37
N ILE A 40 6.38 -17.10 -10.01
CA ILE A 40 7.66 -16.61 -10.57
C ILE A 40 8.15 -15.37 -9.82
N LEU A 41 7.23 -14.56 -9.28
CA LEU A 41 7.55 -13.30 -8.63
C LEU A 41 7.86 -13.51 -7.14
N THR A 42 8.96 -12.93 -6.67
CA THR A 42 9.30 -12.88 -5.23
C THR A 42 8.57 -11.75 -4.50
N GLN A 43 8.02 -10.81 -5.25
CA GLN A 43 7.38 -9.59 -4.79
C GLN A 43 6.03 -9.40 -5.47
N LEU A 44 5.02 -9.02 -4.70
CA LEU A 44 3.66 -8.77 -5.15
C LEU A 44 3.41 -7.27 -5.20
N ALA A 45 2.88 -6.81 -6.33
CA ALA A 45 2.49 -5.42 -6.52
C ALA A 45 1.00 -5.27 -6.22
N HIS A 46 0.69 -4.35 -5.32
CA HIS A 46 -0.66 -3.97 -4.98
C HIS A 46 -0.91 -2.54 -5.45
N ILE A 47 -2.06 -2.31 -6.05
CA ILE A 47 -2.50 -1.03 -6.59
C ILE A 47 -3.87 -0.72 -6.00
N GLY A 48 -3.97 0.37 -5.25
CA GLY A 48 -5.23 0.93 -4.79
C GLY A 48 -5.54 2.18 -5.58
N GLU A 49 -6.64 2.17 -6.32
CA GLU A 49 -7.21 3.36 -6.95
C GLU A 49 -8.35 3.89 -6.10
N PHE A 50 -8.43 5.19 -5.95
CA PHE A 50 -9.54 5.81 -5.24
C PHE A 50 -9.87 7.19 -5.79
N SER A 51 -11.15 7.53 -5.76
CA SER A 51 -11.59 8.88 -6.09
C SER A 51 -11.79 9.69 -4.81
N LEU A 52 -11.24 10.91 -4.78
CA LEU A 52 -11.44 11.87 -3.69
C LEU A 52 -12.19 13.10 -4.17
N LYS A 53 -13.33 13.39 -3.53
CA LYS A 53 -14.02 14.66 -3.68
C LYS A 53 -13.85 15.49 -2.41
N CYS A 54 -13.19 16.64 -2.55
CA CYS A 54 -13.02 17.64 -1.49
C CYS A 54 -14.04 18.76 -1.68
N SER A 55 -14.64 19.24 -0.58
CA SER A 55 -15.67 20.29 -0.63
C SER A 55 -15.15 21.64 -1.14
N ASN A 56 -13.84 21.85 -1.05
CA ASN A 56 -13.17 23.10 -1.45
C ASN A 56 -12.68 23.07 -2.90
N GLU A 57 -12.90 22.01 -3.68
CA GLU A 57 -12.35 21.79 -5.04
C GLU A 57 -10.82 21.84 -5.17
N ILE A 58 -10.11 21.96 -4.04
CA ILE A 58 -8.65 21.92 -3.98
C ILE A 58 -8.19 20.47 -4.18
N LYS A 59 -7.18 20.29 -5.03
CA LYS A 59 -6.57 19.00 -5.36
C LYS A 59 -5.23 18.87 -4.60
N PRO A 60 -5.22 18.39 -3.34
CA PRO A 60 -3.99 18.29 -2.57
C PRO A 60 -3.09 17.17 -3.11
N ASN A 61 -1.78 17.33 -2.89
CA ASN A 61 -0.82 16.24 -2.98
C ASN A 61 -0.97 15.36 -1.73
N LEU A 62 -1.00 14.05 -1.94
CA LEU A 62 -1.29 13.09 -0.87
C LEU A 62 -0.16 12.11 -0.68
N PHE A 63 0.00 11.68 0.57
CA PHE A 63 0.96 10.68 1.00
C PHE A 63 0.21 9.56 1.72
N ALA A 64 0.54 8.32 1.37
CA ALA A 64 -0.06 7.13 1.94
C ALA A 64 0.94 6.45 2.89
N GLU A 65 0.54 6.21 4.14
CA GLU A 65 1.26 5.35 5.07
C GLU A 65 0.62 3.96 5.09
N PHE A 66 1.45 2.94 4.94
CA PHE A 66 1.07 1.54 5.05
C PHE A 66 1.31 1.02 6.48
N PRO A 67 0.65 -0.09 6.89
CA PRO A 67 0.85 -0.69 8.22
C PRO A 67 2.31 -1.07 8.52
N CYS A 68 3.14 -1.23 7.49
CA CYS A 68 4.57 -1.48 7.62
C CYS A 68 5.40 -0.22 7.98
N GLY A 69 4.77 0.94 8.15
CA GLY A 69 5.42 2.23 8.46
C GLY A 69 6.08 2.92 7.26
N LYS A 70 5.93 2.35 6.05
CA LYS A 70 6.42 2.95 4.82
C LYS A 70 5.44 4.00 4.33
N VAL A 71 5.95 5.19 4.02
CA VAL A 71 5.17 6.28 3.42
C VAL A 71 5.52 6.41 1.95
N VAL A 72 4.51 6.43 1.09
CA VAL A 72 4.65 6.51 -0.37
C VAL A 72 3.81 7.67 -0.89
N PRO A 73 4.32 8.49 -1.83
CA PRO A 73 3.51 9.51 -2.47
C PRO A 73 2.38 8.86 -3.29
N VAL A 74 1.21 9.47 -3.25
CA VAL A 74 0.05 9.03 -4.05
C VAL A 74 0.11 9.72 -5.42
N ALA A 75 0.03 8.93 -6.48
CA ALA A 75 -0.02 9.45 -7.84
C ALA A 75 -1.44 9.93 -8.18
N ARG A 76 -1.55 10.99 -8.98
CA ARG A 76 -2.83 11.46 -9.53
C ARG A 76 -2.97 10.96 -10.96
N VAL A 77 -3.97 10.13 -11.22
CA VAL A 77 -4.21 9.52 -12.54
C VAL A 77 -5.11 10.41 -13.39
N ALA A 78 -6.14 11.00 -12.78
CA ALA A 78 -7.05 11.94 -13.45
C ALA A 78 -7.57 12.98 -12.45
N ASP A 79 -8.52 13.82 -12.90
CA ASP A 79 -9.20 14.75 -12.02
C ASP A 79 -9.97 13.99 -10.93
N ASN A 80 -9.59 14.22 -9.67
CA ASN A 80 -10.15 13.56 -8.49
C ASN A 80 -9.92 12.04 -8.43
N GLN A 81 -9.03 11.49 -9.25
CA GLN A 81 -8.63 10.07 -9.22
C GLN A 81 -7.17 9.94 -8.82
N TYR A 82 -6.96 9.13 -7.79
CA TYR A 82 -5.68 8.91 -7.15
C TYR A 82 -5.35 7.43 -7.17
N GLN A 83 -4.07 7.12 -7.30
CA GLN A 83 -3.55 5.77 -7.33
C GLN A 83 -2.36 5.67 -6.39
N VAL A 84 -2.39 4.65 -5.54
CA VAL A 84 -1.28 4.29 -4.69
C VAL A 84 -0.85 2.88 -5.05
N SER A 85 0.46 2.68 -5.20
CA SER A 85 1.04 1.37 -5.46
C SER A 85 2.09 1.04 -4.42
N TRP A 86 2.10 -0.19 -3.94
CA TRP A 86 3.15 -0.68 -3.07
C TRP A 86 3.51 -2.11 -3.42
N ILE A 87 4.67 -2.51 -2.94
CA ILE A 87 5.24 -3.82 -3.22
C ILE A 87 5.46 -4.51 -1.87
N GLU A 88 4.99 -5.73 -1.74
CA GLU A 88 5.21 -6.59 -0.58
C GLU A 88 5.89 -7.89 -1.01
N ASP A 89 6.76 -8.42 -0.16
CA ASP A 89 7.35 -9.73 -0.40
C ASP A 89 6.29 -10.82 -0.25
N VAL A 90 6.31 -11.85 -1.09
CA VAL A 90 5.33 -12.97 -1.06
C VAL A 90 5.26 -13.69 0.30
N LYS A 91 6.37 -13.67 1.05
CA LYS A 91 6.43 -14.24 2.40
C LYS A 91 5.62 -13.43 3.42
N ARG A 92 5.59 -12.11 3.26
CA ARG A 92 4.92 -11.17 4.15
C ARG A 92 3.53 -10.77 3.65
N SER A 93 3.27 -10.97 2.36
CA SER A 93 1.96 -10.75 1.75
C SER A 93 0.92 -11.68 2.38
N SER A 94 -0.09 -11.05 2.97
CA SER A 94 -1.28 -11.67 3.50
C SER A 94 -2.46 -11.25 2.62
N SER A 95 -3.35 -12.19 2.31
CA SER A 95 -4.68 -11.84 1.81
C SER A 95 -5.45 -11.10 2.89
N GLY A 96 -6.13 -10.02 2.54
CA GLY A 96 -7.05 -9.35 3.46
C GLY A 96 -7.18 -7.86 3.25
N ASN A 97 -7.71 -7.20 4.27
CA ASN A 97 -7.96 -5.77 4.26
C ASN A 97 -6.74 -5.02 4.78
N VAL A 98 -6.06 -4.27 3.91
CA VAL A 98 -4.95 -3.38 4.28
C VAL A 98 -5.51 -1.98 4.46
N VAL A 99 -5.35 -1.44 5.67
CA VAL A 99 -5.73 -0.05 5.98
C VAL A 99 -4.58 0.87 5.59
N VAL A 100 -4.82 1.73 4.61
CA VAL A 100 -3.88 2.73 4.12
C VAL A 100 -4.30 4.09 4.66
N ARG A 101 -3.40 4.75 5.39
CA ARG A 101 -3.67 6.05 6.00
C ARG A 101 -3.22 7.15 5.05
N LEU A 102 -4.10 8.08 4.70
CA LEU A 102 -3.78 9.19 3.81
C LEU A 102 -3.48 10.48 4.60
N PHE A 103 -2.46 11.19 4.13
CA PHE A 103 -1.97 12.45 4.69
C PHE A 103 -1.80 13.50 3.60
N ASP A 104 -2.06 14.75 3.97
CA ASP A 104 -1.67 15.97 3.25
C ASP A 104 -0.17 16.24 3.49
N GLU A 105 0.44 17.14 2.72
CA GLU A 105 1.75 17.74 2.97
C GLU A 105 1.97 18.15 4.44
N GLU A 106 1.00 18.80 5.08
CA GLU A 106 1.09 19.18 6.50
C GLU A 106 1.11 17.96 7.43
N GLY A 107 0.17 17.02 7.20
CA GLY A 107 0.09 15.74 7.92
C GLY A 107 1.35 14.89 7.75
N TYR A 108 1.94 14.90 6.55
CA TYR A 108 3.19 14.21 6.25
C TYR A 108 4.38 14.85 6.96
N SER A 109 4.44 16.19 7.02
CA SER A 109 5.50 16.89 7.74
C SER A 109 5.49 16.59 9.24
N SER A 110 4.30 16.49 9.84
CA SER A 110 4.13 16.12 11.25
C SER A 110 4.42 14.64 11.50
N LEU A 111 4.03 13.75 10.58
CA LEU A 111 4.40 12.33 10.61
C LEU A 111 5.92 12.13 10.60
N ARG A 112 6.63 12.83 9.71
CA ARG A 112 8.10 12.78 9.64
C ARG A 112 8.78 13.32 10.90
N LYS A 113 8.22 14.35 11.53
CA LYS A 113 8.69 14.86 12.83
C LYS A 113 8.51 13.80 13.91
N ALA A 114 7.31 13.25 14.05
CA ALA A 114 7.01 12.20 15.03
C ALA A 114 7.91 10.96 14.88
N GLN A 115 8.19 10.55 13.63
CA GLN A 115 9.10 9.43 13.35
C GLN A 115 10.55 9.71 13.79
N ARG A 116 11.04 10.97 13.64
CA ARG A 116 12.38 11.35 14.12
C ARG A 116 12.45 11.40 15.64
N ASP A 117 11.37 11.83 16.28
CA ASP A 117 11.31 11.99 17.74
C ASP A 117 11.07 10.65 18.47
N GLY A 118 11.03 9.53 17.74
CA GLY A 118 10.75 8.20 18.30
C GLY A 118 9.31 8.03 18.80
N ALA A 119 8.42 8.98 18.52
CA ALA A 119 7.02 8.90 18.85
C ALA A 119 6.29 7.92 17.92
N LYS A 120 5.23 7.28 18.43
CA LYS A 120 4.42 6.37 17.60
C LYS A 120 3.73 7.16 16.48
N ALA A 121 4.00 6.80 15.23
CA ALA A 121 3.38 7.35 14.02
C ALA A 121 1.84 7.24 14.01
N SER A 122 1.27 6.38 14.86
CA SER A 122 -0.17 6.24 15.08
C SER A 122 -0.82 7.47 15.74
N ASN A 123 -0.03 8.36 16.37
CA ASN A 123 -0.57 9.52 17.09
C ASN A 123 -0.84 10.72 16.17
N VAL A 124 -0.35 10.69 14.93
CA VAL A 124 -0.57 11.75 13.94
C VAL A 124 -1.90 11.51 13.24
N LYS A 125 -2.79 12.50 13.24
CA LYS A 125 -4.13 12.40 12.64
C LYS A 125 -4.02 12.24 11.12
N SER A 126 -4.56 11.14 10.58
CA SER A 126 -4.76 10.96 9.14
C SER A 126 -6.00 11.73 8.66
N ILE A 127 -6.02 12.09 7.38
CA ILE A 127 -7.17 12.76 6.76
C ILE A 127 -8.28 11.76 6.51
N ILE A 128 -7.90 10.58 6.01
CA ILE A 128 -8.82 9.48 5.77
C ILE A 128 -8.06 8.16 5.76
N ASP A 129 -8.70 7.13 6.28
CA ASP A 129 -8.18 5.77 6.28
C ASP A 129 -8.95 4.97 5.24
N VAL A 130 -8.23 4.51 4.21
CA VAL A 130 -8.78 3.79 3.07
C VAL A 130 -8.49 2.31 3.23
N THR A 131 -9.52 1.48 3.23
CA THR A 131 -9.34 0.02 3.29
C THR A 131 -9.23 -0.53 1.87
N VAL A 132 -8.07 -1.09 1.54
CA VAL A 132 -7.80 -1.72 0.25
C VAL A 132 -7.80 -3.23 0.45
N ASN A 133 -8.73 -3.93 -0.23
CA ASN A 133 -8.77 -5.39 -0.18
C ASN A 133 -7.72 -5.96 -1.12
N THR A 134 -6.74 -6.69 -0.57
CA THR A 134 -5.71 -7.39 -1.32
C THR A 134 -6.06 -8.87 -1.43
N LYS A 135 -6.01 -9.37 -2.66
CA LYS A 135 -6.10 -10.82 -2.90
C LYS A 135 -4.74 -11.43 -2.64
N GLY A 136 -4.71 -12.54 -1.90
CA GLY A 136 -3.49 -13.30 -1.69
C GLY A 136 -3.06 -13.98 -2.98
N ALA A 137 -1.76 -14.01 -3.23
CA ALA A 137 -1.23 -14.69 -4.40
C ALA A 137 -1.00 -16.18 -4.15
N TYR A 138 -1.11 -16.97 -5.21
CA TYR A 138 -0.87 -18.41 -5.15
C TYR A 138 0.62 -18.71 -4.94
N LYS A 139 0.97 -19.34 -3.81
CA LYS A 139 2.36 -19.63 -3.40
C LYS A 139 2.94 -20.92 -4.00
N GLY A 140 2.26 -21.49 -5.00
CA GLY A 140 2.64 -22.74 -5.64
C GLY A 140 2.08 -23.99 -4.94
N PRO A 141 2.21 -25.16 -5.58
CA PRO A 141 1.81 -26.44 -4.98
C PRO A 141 2.69 -26.78 -3.77
N TRP A 142 2.14 -27.48 -2.77
CA TRP A 142 2.98 -27.91 -1.64
C TRP A 142 4.06 -28.90 -2.10
N VAL A 143 3.79 -29.73 -3.11
CA VAL A 143 4.69 -30.78 -3.58
C VAL A 143 5.49 -30.27 -4.77
N LYS A 144 6.80 -30.53 -4.77
CA LYS A 144 7.63 -30.34 -5.97
C LYS A 144 7.20 -31.34 -7.04
N ALA A 145 6.97 -30.86 -8.26
CA ALA A 145 6.60 -31.72 -9.39
C ALA A 145 7.66 -32.81 -9.65
N GLU A 146 8.93 -32.52 -9.38
CA GLU A 146 10.05 -33.47 -9.43
C GLU A 146 9.83 -34.69 -8.53
N LEU A 147 9.34 -34.47 -7.30
CA LEU A 147 9.08 -35.55 -6.35
C LEU A 147 7.92 -36.43 -6.84
N VAL A 148 6.86 -35.81 -7.35
CA VAL A 148 5.72 -36.54 -7.92
C VAL A 148 6.15 -37.37 -9.13
N ALA A 149 6.96 -36.80 -10.03
CA ALA A 149 7.51 -37.49 -11.19
C ALA A 149 8.41 -38.66 -10.79
N ALA A 150 9.29 -38.48 -9.79
CA ALA A 150 10.14 -39.54 -9.27
C ALA A 150 9.32 -40.71 -8.70
N PHE A 151 8.25 -40.43 -7.94
CA PHE A 151 7.36 -41.46 -7.43
C PHE A 151 6.60 -42.20 -8.54
N LEU A 152 6.14 -41.50 -9.58
CA LEU A 152 5.48 -42.12 -10.73
C LEU A 152 6.43 -43.05 -11.48
N ILE A 153 7.65 -42.60 -11.78
CA ILE A 153 8.65 -43.41 -12.47
C ILE A 153 9.02 -44.64 -11.63
N ALA A 154 9.25 -44.45 -10.33
CA ALA A 154 9.54 -45.55 -9.40
C ALA A 154 8.39 -46.56 -9.33
N GLY A 155 7.14 -46.08 -9.30
CA GLY A 155 5.94 -46.92 -9.31
C GLY A 155 5.81 -47.76 -10.58
N VAL A 156 6.02 -47.15 -11.75
CA VAL A 156 5.99 -47.87 -13.04
C VAL A 156 7.12 -48.90 -13.13
N ALA A 157 8.34 -48.54 -12.73
CA ALA A 157 9.48 -49.46 -12.73
C ALA A 157 9.25 -50.65 -11.79
N TYR A 158 8.72 -50.40 -10.58
CA TYR A 158 8.35 -51.45 -9.64
C TYR A 158 7.30 -52.39 -10.22
N PHE A 159 6.25 -51.85 -10.85
CA PHE A 159 5.20 -52.65 -11.48
C PHE A 159 5.76 -53.53 -12.61
N ALA A 160 6.64 -52.97 -13.45
CA ALA A 160 7.29 -53.70 -14.54
C ALA A 160 8.20 -54.83 -14.04
N ILE A 161 9.00 -54.58 -13.00
CA ILE A 161 9.91 -55.58 -12.42
C ILE A 161 9.12 -56.71 -11.74
N THR A 162 8.06 -56.36 -10.99
CA THR A 162 7.23 -57.37 -10.30
C THR A 162 6.46 -58.26 -11.27
N THR A 163 5.92 -57.71 -12.37
CA THR A 163 5.30 -58.52 -13.43
C THR A 163 6.33 -59.40 -14.13
N LYS A 164 7.50 -58.86 -14.50
CA LYS A 164 8.59 -59.67 -15.08
C LYS A 164 8.99 -60.83 -14.16
N ASN A 165 9.20 -60.57 -12.88
CA ASN A 165 9.59 -61.59 -11.91
C ASN A 165 8.50 -62.65 -11.69
N LYS A 166 7.21 -62.30 -11.79
CA LYS A 166 6.10 -63.25 -11.73
C LYS A 166 5.99 -64.16 -12.95
N VAL A 167 6.48 -63.73 -14.12
CA VAL A 167 6.40 -64.49 -15.38
C VAL A 167 7.64 -65.37 -15.59
N GLN A 168 8.78 -65.03 -14.98
CA GLN A 168 10.03 -65.80 -15.05
C GLN A 168 10.22 -66.81 -13.90
N SER A 169 9.28 -66.87 -12.94
CA SER A 169 9.18 -67.93 -11.94
C SER A 169 8.16 -68.98 -12.36
#